data_AF-A0A6N4UW55-F1
#
_entry.id   AF-A0A6N4UW55-F1
#
_cell.length_a   1.000
_cell.length_b   1.000
_cell.length_c   1.000
_cell.angle_alpha   90.00
_cell.angle_beta   90.00
_cell.angle_gamma   90.00
#
_symmetry.space_group_name_H-M   'P 1'
#
loop_
_entity.id
_entity.type
_entity.pdbx_description
1 polymer ?
#
loop_
_entity_poly.entity_id
_entity_poly.type
_entity_poly.pdbx_seq_one_letter_code
_entity_poly.pdbx_strand_id
1 'polypeptide(L)'
;MGNVGLLLVGVALFVNGLVSVGLVSGRGAAPINLFVGAAQVVLPTLVLVQSDGDPGIINATWPSYLFGFTYLWFGFIQIFDIDPRGFGWYSTFVAAIAAYYALKSLGTDPVFAVIWATWAIMWTLFFVLLGLGIAKAGRIDLGHFTGWFLILLGIPTCTVSAILLLNGIWPTSPLAGVVALLVLLAATALSLVLARRSAGREDVLPASSGLEPSAVGSVPQPA
;
A
#
# COMPACT_ATOMS: atom_id res chain seq x y z
N MET A 1 4.69 -16.41 -12.08
CA MET A 1 5.16 -16.02 -10.72
C MET A 1 4.68 -14.63 -10.29
N GLY A 2 4.67 -13.61 -11.16
CA GLY A 2 4.21 -12.25 -10.79
C GLY A 2 2.82 -12.18 -10.14
N ASN A 3 1.87 -13.02 -10.57
CA ASN A 3 0.52 -13.06 -9.97
C ASN A 3 0.52 -13.53 -8.51
N VAL A 4 1.48 -14.37 -8.09
CA VAL A 4 1.62 -14.79 -6.67
C VAL A 4 2.08 -13.61 -5.83
N GLY A 5 3.03 -12.81 -6.34
CA GLY A 5 3.43 -11.55 -5.71
C GLY A 5 2.22 -10.62 -5.56
N LEU A 6 1.47 -10.41 -6.65
CA LEU A 6 0.26 -9.59 -6.68
C LEU A 6 -0.81 -10.07 -5.67
N LEU A 7 -0.96 -11.38 -5.49
CA LEU A 7 -1.89 -11.95 -4.51
C LEU A 7 -1.57 -11.46 -3.08
N LEU A 8 -0.29 -11.48 -2.71
CA LEU A 8 0.21 -11.10 -1.39
C LEU A 8 0.25 -9.57 -1.18
N VAL A 9 0.50 -8.80 -2.23
CA VAL A 9 0.49 -7.33 -2.21
C VAL A 9 -0.84 -6.79 -1.66
N GLY A 10 -1.97 -7.39 -2.04
CA GLY A 10 -3.28 -6.88 -1.61
C GLY A 10 -3.52 -6.96 -0.11
N VAL A 11 -3.04 -8.03 0.56
CA VAL A 11 -3.13 -8.12 2.03
C VAL A 11 -2.17 -7.14 2.72
N ALA A 12 -0.98 -6.91 2.16
CA ALA A 12 -0.04 -5.93 2.69
C ALA A 12 -0.61 -4.49 2.61
N LEU A 13 -1.21 -4.11 1.48
CA LEU A 13 -1.87 -2.82 1.32
C LEU A 13 -3.06 -2.68 2.29
N PHE A 14 -3.88 -3.72 2.44
CA PHE A 14 -4.99 -3.71 3.38
C PHE A 14 -4.52 -3.45 4.81
N VAL A 15 -3.52 -4.21 5.30
CA VAL A 15 -2.99 -4.06 6.66
C VAL A 15 -2.31 -2.70 6.86
N ASN A 16 -1.54 -2.22 5.88
CA ASN A 16 -0.95 -0.88 5.96
C ASN A 16 -2.02 0.22 5.95
N GLY A 17 -3.11 0.02 5.22
CA GLY A 17 -4.26 0.92 5.27
C GLY A 17 -4.90 0.96 6.67
N LEU A 18 -5.01 -0.19 7.34
CA LEU A 18 -5.46 -0.27 8.74
C LEU A 18 -4.52 0.47 9.69
N VAL A 19 -3.21 0.48 9.43
CA VAL A 19 -2.25 1.30 10.18
C VAL A 19 -2.54 2.79 9.99
N SER A 20 -2.72 3.23 8.74
CA SER A 20 -2.98 4.64 8.42
C SER A 20 -4.29 5.18 9.00
N VAL A 21 -5.27 4.33 9.30
CA VAL A 21 -6.52 4.73 9.98
C VAL A 21 -6.50 4.45 11.50
N GLY A 22 -5.34 4.09 12.07
CA GLY A 22 -5.14 3.93 13.51
C GLY A 22 -5.68 2.62 14.12
N LEU A 23 -6.10 1.64 13.30
CA LEU A 23 -6.65 0.36 13.78
C LEU A 23 -5.58 -0.70 14.08
N VAL A 24 -4.42 -0.59 13.44
CA VAL A 24 -3.28 -1.50 13.63
C VAL A 24 -2.04 -0.67 13.92
N SER A 25 -1.19 -1.10 14.85
CA SER A 25 0.08 -0.41 15.10
C SER A 25 1.06 -0.68 13.95
N GLY A 26 1.95 0.28 13.64
CA GLY A 26 2.97 0.08 12.60
C GLY A 26 3.81 -1.18 12.81
N ARG A 27 4.27 -1.41 14.05
CA ARG A 27 5.01 -2.63 14.41
C ARG A 27 4.18 -3.91 14.24
N GLY A 28 2.87 -3.86 14.46
CA GLY A 28 1.96 -5.00 14.22
C GLY A 28 1.82 -5.35 12.74
N ALA A 29 1.98 -4.38 11.84
CA ALA A 29 1.96 -4.58 10.39
C ALA A 29 3.33 -4.97 9.79
N ALA A 30 4.43 -4.73 10.51
CA ALA A 30 5.77 -5.00 9.99
C ALA A 30 6.00 -6.44 9.49
N PRO A 31 5.51 -7.51 10.16
CA PRO A 31 5.72 -8.87 9.68
C PRO A 31 5.16 -9.12 8.28
N ILE A 32 3.94 -8.65 7.98
CA ILE A 32 3.35 -8.86 6.64
C ILE A 32 4.15 -8.12 5.57
N ASN A 33 4.64 -6.92 5.88
CA ASN A 33 5.51 -6.15 4.99
C ASN A 33 6.83 -6.88 4.71
N LEU A 34 7.46 -7.44 5.73
CA LEU A 34 8.70 -8.21 5.55
C LEU A 34 8.47 -9.48 4.73
N PHE A 35 7.38 -10.23 4.98
CA PHE A 35 7.09 -11.45 4.22
C PHE A 35 6.77 -11.17 2.75
N VAL A 36 5.90 -10.20 2.48
CA VAL A 36 5.54 -9.82 1.10
C VAL A 36 6.75 -9.24 0.39
N GLY A 37 7.50 -8.36 1.06
CA GLY A 37 8.72 -7.77 0.54
C GLY A 37 9.79 -8.80 0.19
N ALA A 38 10.06 -9.74 1.10
CA ALA A 38 11.02 -10.82 0.86
C ALA A 38 10.56 -11.72 -0.29
N ALA A 39 9.29 -12.13 -0.34
CA ALA A 39 8.77 -12.93 -1.45
C ALA A 39 8.90 -12.21 -2.80
N GLN A 40 8.64 -10.91 -2.84
CA GLN A 40 8.75 -10.04 -4.01
C GLN A 40 10.20 -9.67 -4.40
N VAL A 41 11.20 -10.04 -3.61
CA VAL A 41 12.62 -9.92 -3.98
C VAL A 41 13.18 -11.29 -4.34
N VAL A 42 12.95 -12.30 -3.50
CA VAL A 42 13.50 -13.65 -3.67
C VAL A 42 12.92 -14.33 -4.92
N LEU A 43 11.59 -14.39 -5.07
CA LEU A 43 10.99 -15.13 -6.20
C LEU A 43 11.35 -14.52 -7.56
N PRO A 44 11.30 -13.20 -7.77
CA PRO A 44 11.76 -12.59 -9.02
C PRO A 44 13.25 -12.83 -9.28
N THR A 45 14.09 -12.84 -8.24
CA THR A 45 15.52 -13.15 -8.39
C THR A 45 15.74 -14.56 -8.92
N LEU A 46 15.01 -15.54 -8.38
CA LEU A 46 15.08 -16.92 -8.88
C LEU A 46 14.65 -17.01 -10.35
N VAL A 47 13.60 -16.27 -10.75
CA VAL A 47 13.16 -16.21 -12.15
C VAL A 47 14.22 -15.57 -13.04
N LEU A 48 14.83 -14.45 -12.61
CA LEU A 48 15.85 -13.77 -13.41
C LEU A 48 17.12 -14.62 -13.59
N VAL A 49 17.57 -15.32 -12.55
CA VAL A 49 18.72 -16.25 -12.63
C VAL A 49 18.46 -17.37 -13.64
N GLN A 50 17.21 -17.83 -13.74
CA GLN A 50 16.80 -18.90 -14.66
C GLN A 50 16.37 -18.38 -16.05
N SER A 51 16.36 -17.06 -16.26
CA SER A 51 15.84 -16.46 -17.50
C SER A 51 16.76 -16.64 -18.71
N ASP A 52 18.01 -17.05 -18.49
CA ASP A 52 19.05 -17.15 -19.53
C ASP A 52 19.21 -15.86 -20.36
N GLY A 53 18.92 -14.71 -19.76
CA GLY A 53 18.99 -13.41 -20.43
C GLY A 53 17.80 -13.06 -21.32
N ASP A 54 16.71 -13.85 -21.30
CA ASP A 54 15.51 -13.57 -22.10
C ASP A 54 14.92 -12.18 -21.78
N PRO A 55 14.91 -11.24 -22.75
CA PRO A 55 14.45 -9.88 -22.51
C PRO A 55 12.98 -9.79 -22.11
N GLY A 56 12.14 -10.73 -22.57
CA GLY A 56 10.71 -10.77 -22.24
C GLY A 56 10.48 -11.13 -20.77
N ILE A 57 11.15 -12.18 -20.29
CA ILE A 57 11.13 -12.59 -18.88
C ILE A 57 11.68 -11.49 -18.00
N ILE A 58 12.80 -10.87 -18.38
CA ILE A 58 13.39 -9.75 -17.63
C ILE A 58 12.38 -8.60 -17.51
N ASN A 59 11.81 -8.15 -18.63
CA ASN A 59 10.83 -7.05 -18.66
C ASN A 59 9.55 -7.35 -17.86
N ALA A 60 9.12 -8.61 -17.82
CA ALA A 60 7.96 -9.04 -17.04
C ALA A 60 8.25 -9.19 -15.54
N THR A 61 9.52 -9.37 -15.16
CA THR A 61 9.92 -9.76 -13.80
C THR A 61 10.42 -8.59 -12.97
N TRP A 62 11.22 -7.69 -13.56
CA TRP A 62 11.84 -6.59 -12.81
C TRP A 62 10.86 -5.67 -12.06
N PRO A 63 9.61 -5.40 -12.53
CA PRO A 63 8.72 -4.52 -11.80
C PRO A 63 8.36 -5.02 -10.39
N SER A 64 8.45 -6.34 -10.17
CA SER A 64 8.21 -6.96 -8.86
C SER A 64 9.13 -6.41 -7.76
N TYR A 65 10.38 -6.03 -8.11
CA TYR A 65 11.32 -5.44 -7.16
C TYR A 65 10.86 -4.09 -6.64
N LEU A 66 10.09 -3.32 -7.42
CA LEU A 66 9.56 -2.04 -6.93
C LEU A 66 8.65 -2.27 -5.72
N PHE A 67 7.77 -3.25 -5.82
CA PHE A 67 6.89 -3.64 -4.73
C PHE A 67 7.67 -4.32 -3.60
N GLY A 68 8.62 -5.20 -3.92
CA GLY A 68 9.47 -5.87 -2.93
C GLY A 68 10.23 -4.88 -2.03
N PHE A 69 10.90 -3.90 -2.64
CA PHE A 69 11.58 -2.85 -1.91
C PHE A 69 10.62 -1.95 -1.15
N THR A 70 9.44 -1.66 -1.72
CA THR A 70 8.40 -0.89 -1.02
C THR A 70 8.08 -1.52 0.34
N TYR A 71 7.76 -2.81 0.37
CA TYR A 71 7.33 -3.47 1.61
C TYR A 71 8.49 -3.74 2.57
N LEU A 72 9.66 -4.14 2.09
CA LEU A 72 10.83 -4.28 2.96
C LEU A 72 11.18 -2.97 3.65
N TRP A 73 11.21 -1.86 2.89
CA TRP A 73 11.51 -0.54 3.44
C TRP A 73 10.44 -0.11 4.45
N PHE A 74 9.16 -0.28 4.13
CA PHE A 74 8.08 0.07 5.06
C PHE A 74 8.12 -0.76 6.35
N GLY A 75 8.41 -2.06 6.25
CA GLY A 75 8.62 -2.92 7.42
C GLY A 75 9.78 -2.47 8.29
N PHE A 76 10.90 -2.04 7.69
CA PHE A 76 12.03 -1.50 8.45
C PHE A 76 11.74 -0.13 9.09
N ILE A 77 11.02 0.77 8.40
CA ILE A 77 10.53 2.01 9.01
C ILE A 77 9.69 1.69 10.25
N GLN A 78 8.77 0.74 10.16
CA GLN A 78 7.87 0.37 11.26
C GLN A 78 8.59 -0.24 12.46
N ILE A 79 9.67 -1.01 12.25
CA ILE A 79 10.41 -1.68 13.33
C ILE A 79 11.42 -0.72 13.98
N PHE A 80 12.20 -0.05 13.14
CA PHE A 80 13.39 0.70 13.55
C PHE A 80 13.19 2.22 13.60
N ASP A 81 11.99 2.71 13.29
CA ASP A 81 11.65 4.14 13.29
C ASP A 81 12.57 4.97 12.37
N ILE A 82 12.88 4.40 11.20
CA ILE A 82 13.73 5.04 10.18
C ILE A 82 12.96 6.22 9.57
N ASP A 83 13.67 7.33 9.30
CA ASP A 83 13.12 8.49 8.61
C ASP A 83 12.39 8.09 7.30
N PRO A 84 11.08 8.32 7.18
CA PRO A 84 10.29 7.86 6.05
C PRO A 84 10.44 8.74 4.80
N ARG A 85 11.14 9.89 4.86
CA ARG A 85 11.26 10.81 3.73
C ARG A 85 11.94 10.19 2.52
N GLY A 86 12.96 9.37 2.75
CA GLY A 86 13.63 8.62 1.67
C GLY A 86 12.67 7.69 0.92
N PHE A 87 11.80 6.99 1.65
CA PHE A 87 10.74 6.15 1.08
C PHE A 87 9.69 6.98 0.33
N GLY A 88 9.34 8.17 0.84
CA GLY A 88 8.45 9.09 0.15
C GLY A 88 8.98 9.49 -1.23
N TRP A 89 10.26 9.88 -1.33
CA TRP A 89 10.89 10.19 -2.62
C TRP A 89 11.05 8.97 -3.53
N TYR A 90 11.35 7.80 -2.97
CA TYR A 90 11.27 6.55 -3.74
C TYR A 90 9.86 6.34 -4.33
N SER A 91 8.82 6.72 -3.60
CA SER A 91 7.44 6.56 -4.05
C SER A 91 7.10 7.42 -5.27
N THR A 92 7.70 8.60 -5.45
CA THR A 92 7.48 9.37 -6.69
C THR A 92 8.03 8.66 -7.94
N PHE A 93 9.14 7.93 -7.80
CA PHE A 93 9.69 7.14 -8.91
C PHE A 93 8.75 6.00 -9.29
N VAL A 94 8.25 5.26 -8.30
CA VAL A 94 7.29 4.17 -8.54
C VAL A 94 5.98 4.69 -9.14
N ALA A 95 5.50 5.85 -8.68
CA ALA A 95 4.31 6.49 -9.25
C ALA A 95 4.49 6.84 -10.73
N ALA A 96 5.65 7.35 -11.14
CA ALA A 96 5.95 7.65 -12.54
C ALA A 96 5.99 6.39 -13.42
N ILE A 97 6.62 5.31 -12.93
CA ILE A 97 6.61 4.01 -13.61
C ILE A 97 5.18 3.47 -13.75
N ALA A 98 4.39 3.51 -12.67
CA ALA A 98 3.01 3.04 -12.69
C ALA A 98 2.15 3.85 -13.68
N ALA A 99 2.31 5.17 -13.73
CA ALA A 99 1.63 6.03 -14.70
C ALA A 99 1.99 5.67 -16.14
N TYR A 100 3.27 5.39 -16.42
CA TYR A 100 3.70 4.91 -17.73
C TYR A 100 3.02 3.58 -18.12
N TYR A 101 2.98 2.60 -17.21
CA TYR A 101 2.30 1.33 -17.47
C TYR A 101 0.78 1.48 -17.61
N ALA A 102 0.16 2.43 -16.91
CA ALA A 102 -1.25 2.75 -17.10
C ALA A 102 -1.53 3.16 -18.54
N LEU A 103 -0.74 4.10 -19.08
CA LEU A 103 -0.88 4.58 -20.46
C LEU A 103 -0.62 3.45 -21.48
N LYS A 104 0.42 2.64 -21.26
CA LYS A 104 0.75 1.51 -22.13
C LYS A 104 -0.39 0.49 -22.22
N SER A 105 -1.17 0.34 -21.15
CA SER A 105 -2.20 -0.69 -21.04
C SER A 105 -3.56 -0.25 -21.61
N LEU A 106 -3.79 1.04 -21.89
CA LEU A 106 -5.11 1.57 -22.28
C LEU A 106 -5.76 0.84 -23.47
N GLY A 107 -4.97 0.45 -24.47
CA GLY A 107 -5.49 -0.21 -25.68
C GLY A 107 -5.55 -1.74 -25.60
N THR A 108 -4.75 -2.36 -24.72
CA THR A 108 -4.58 -3.82 -24.68
C THR A 108 -5.24 -4.46 -23.47
N ASP A 109 -5.23 -3.76 -22.34
CA ASP A 109 -5.81 -4.19 -21.08
C ASP A 109 -6.35 -2.98 -20.30
N PRO A 110 -7.56 -2.51 -20.65
CA PRO A 110 -8.20 -1.38 -19.98
C PRO A 110 -8.37 -1.56 -18.48
N VAL A 111 -8.48 -2.81 -17.98
CA VAL A 111 -8.59 -3.09 -16.55
C VAL A 111 -7.24 -2.85 -15.87
N PHE A 112 -6.15 -3.39 -16.42
CA PHE A 112 -4.82 -3.10 -15.88
C PHE A 112 -4.42 -1.63 -16.05
N ALA A 113 -4.91 -0.93 -17.08
CA ALA A 113 -4.69 0.51 -17.20
C ALA A 113 -5.23 1.26 -15.97
N VAL A 114 -6.44 0.91 -15.52
CA VAL A 114 -7.05 1.49 -14.31
C VAL A 114 -6.31 1.05 -13.05
N ILE A 115 -5.87 -0.20 -12.96
CA ILE A 115 -5.10 -0.70 -11.81
C ILE A 115 -3.76 0.02 -11.68
N TRP A 116 -3.01 0.16 -12.77
CA TRP A 116 -1.75 0.91 -12.78
C TRP A 116 -1.96 2.39 -12.42
N ALA A 117 -3.05 3.01 -12.89
CA ALA A 117 -3.41 4.36 -12.49
C ALA A 117 -3.76 4.44 -10.99
N THR A 118 -4.45 3.43 -10.45
CA THR A 118 -4.76 3.33 -9.02
C THR A 118 -3.48 3.25 -8.19
N TRP A 119 -2.52 2.43 -8.60
CA TRP A 119 -1.22 2.34 -7.93
C TRP A 119 -0.42 3.63 -8.09
N ALA A 120 -0.42 4.27 -9.26
CA ALA A 120 0.20 5.59 -9.39
C ALA A 120 -0.33 6.58 -8.34
N ILE A 121 -1.65 6.61 -8.11
CA ILE A 121 -2.27 7.42 -7.06
C ILE A 121 -1.78 7.02 -5.67
N MET A 122 -1.76 5.72 -5.32
CA MET A 122 -1.30 5.25 -4.01
C MET A 122 0.14 5.70 -3.70
N TRP A 123 1.05 5.54 -4.66
CA TRP A 123 2.45 5.93 -4.47
C TRP A 123 2.64 7.45 -4.48
N THR A 124 1.82 8.20 -5.23
CA THR A 124 1.77 9.66 -5.09
C THR A 124 1.31 10.08 -3.69
N LEU A 125 0.30 9.41 -3.11
CA LEU A 125 -0.14 9.69 -1.73
C LEU A 125 0.97 9.42 -0.72
N PHE A 126 1.73 8.33 -0.87
CA PHE A 126 2.91 8.07 -0.03
C PHE A 126 3.98 9.14 -0.18
N PHE A 127 4.25 9.62 -1.40
CA PHE A 127 5.18 10.73 -1.60
C PHE A 127 4.72 12.01 -0.89
N VAL A 128 3.45 12.39 -1.04
CA VAL A 128 2.89 13.59 -0.40
C VAL A 128 2.94 13.48 1.12
N LEU A 129 2.54 12.33 1.68
CA LEU A 129 2.52 12.10 3.12
C LEU A 129 3.92 12.00 3.72
N LEU A 130 4.76 11.15 3.15
CA LEU A 130 6.03 10.73 3.78
C LEU A 130 7.20 11.53 3.24
N GLY A 131 7.20 11.87 1.95
CA GLY A 131 8.28 12.61 1.30
C GLY A 131 8.19 14.11 1.55
N LEU A 132 6.99 14.68 1.34
CA LEU A 132 6.73 16.10 1.56
C LEU A 132 6.26 16.43 2.99
N GLY A 133 5.86 15.43 3.78
CA GLY A 133 5.36 15.65 5.14
C GLY A 133 3.98 16.31 5.20
N ILE A 134 3.21 16.27 4.11
CA ILE A 134 1.91 16.95 4.00
C ILE A 134 0.82 16.00 4.50
N ALA A 135 0.42 16.15 5.76
CA ALA A 135 -0.61 15.31 6.39
C ALA A 135 -2.06 15.81 6.15
N LYS A 136 -2.25 17.06 5.73
CA LYS A 136 -3.57 17.67 5.53
C LYS A 136 -3.68 18.39 4.19
N ALA A 137 -4.83 18.24 3.53
CA ALA A 137 -5.23 19.01 2.36
C ALA A 137 -6.55 19.73 2.66
N GLY A 138 -6.45 20.99 3.09
CA GLY A 138 -7.60 21.73 3.60
C GLY A 138 -8.18 21.05 4.85
N ARG A 139 -9.44 20.58 4.75
CA ARG A 139 -10.13 19.86 5.84
C ARG A 139 -9.97 18.34 5.79
N ILE A 140 -9.21 17.82 4.83
CA ILE A 140 -9.03 16.38 4.63
C ILE A 140 -7.74 15.96 5.31
N ASP A 141 -7.84 14.97 6.21
CA ASP A 141 -6.70 14.21 6.70
C ASP A 141 -6.25 13.24 5.60
N LEU A 142 -5.04 13.48 5.06
CA LEU A 142 -4.49 12.69 3.97
C LEU A 142 -4.03 11.31 4.45
N GLY A 143 -3.63 11.15 5.71
CA GLY A 143 -3.25 9.86 6.29
C GLY A 143 -4.44 8.92 6.33
N HIS A 144 -5.55 9.39 6.89
CA HIS A 144 -6.81 8.66 6.93
C HIS A 144 -7.38 8.39 5.54
N PHE A 145 -7.34 9.39 4.64
CA PHE A 145 -7.77 9.20 3.25
C PHE A 145 -6.95 8.11 2.56
N THR A 146 -5.63 8.17 2.68
CA THR A 146 -4.72 7.17 2.12
C THR A 146 -5.01 5.79 2.71
N GLY A 147 -5.20 5.70 4.03
CA GLY A 147 -5.54 4.45 4.70
C GLY A 147 -6.80 3.81 4.16
N TRP A 148 -7.90 4.56 4.06
CA TRP A 148 -9.14 4.06 3.46
C TRP A 148 -8.98 3.71 1.98
N PHE A 149 -8.21 4.49 1.22
CA PHE A 149 -7.92 4.20 -0.18
C PHE A 149 -7.20 2.85 -0.33
N LEU A 150 -6.20 2.57 0.50
CA LEU A 150 -5.49 1.28 0.53
C LEU A 150 -6.40 0.12 0.96
N ILE A 151 -7.24 0.32 1.98
CA ILE A 151 -8.18 -0.71 2.46
C ILE A 151 -9.16 -1.10 1.35
N LEU A 152 -9.76 -0.11 0.68
CA LEU A 152 -10.81 -0.34 -0.31
C LEU A 152 -10.27 -0.85 -1.64
N LEU A 153 -9.06 -0.46 -2.05
CA LEU A 153 -8.52 -0.77 -3.38
C LEU A 153 -7.39 -1.80 -3.36
N GLY A 154 -6.73 -2.05 -2.23
CA GLY A 154 -5.62 -3.01 -2.13
C GLY A 154 -6.04 -4.43 -2.51
N ILE A 155 -7.08 -4.98 -1.87
CA ILE A 155 -7.57 -6.34 -2.16
C ILE A 155 -8.13 -6.44 -3.59
N PRO A 156 -9.01 -5.55 -4.09
CA PRO A 156 -9.54 -5.66 -5.45
C PRO A 156 -8.47 -5.53 -6.54
N THR A 157 -7.58 -4.54 -6.44
CA THR A 157 -6.58 -4.29 -7.49
C THR A 157 -5.41 -5.28 -7.47
N CYS A 158 -5.19 -5.98 -6.35
CA CYS A 158 -4.09 -6.92 -6.22
C CYS A 158 -4.60 -8.35 -6.02
N THR A 159 -5.16 -8.69 -4.85
CA THR A 159 -5.54 -10.07 -4.52
C THR A 159 -6.61 -10.65 -5.44
N VAL A 160 -7.72 -9.93 -5.65
CA VAL A 160 -8.79 -10.39 -6.57
C VAL A 160 -8.26 -10.49 -7.99
N SER A 161 -7.50 -9.49 -8.44
CA SER A 161 -6.91 -9.48 -9.78
C SER A 161 -5.96 -10.65 -10.00
N ALA A 162 -5.10 -10.95 -9.02
CA ALA A 162 -4.22 -12.12 -9.04
C ALA A 162 -4.99 -13.44 -9.13
N ILE A 163 -6.08 -13.60 -8.39
CA ILE A 163 -6.93 -14.81 -8.45
C ILE A 163 -7.50 -14.96 -9.87
N LEU A 164 -8.06 -13.91 -10.44
CA LEU A 164 -8.62 -13.96 -11.80
C LEU A 164 -7.56 -14.31 -12.85
N LEU A 165 -6.36 -13.73 -12.74
CA LEU A 165 -5.23 -14.01 -13.63
C LEU A 165 -4.72 -15.44 -13.49
N LEU A 166 -4.58 -15.95 -12.26
CA LEU A 166 -4.13 -17.32 -11.99
C LEU A 166 -5.11 -18.38 -12.50
N ASN A 167 -6.41 -18.04 -12.55
CA ASN A 167 -7.46 -18.92 -13.07
C ASN A 167 -7.74 -18.71 -14.57
N GLY A 168 -7.01 -17.82 -15.26
CA GLY A 168 -7.18 -17.59 -16.70
C GLY A 168 -8.50 -16.92 -17.09
N ILE A 169 -9.18 -16.27 -16.15
CA ILE A 169 -10.50 -15.63 -16.34
C ILE A 169 -10.41 -14.09 -16.27
N TRP A 170 -9.23 -13.53 -16.50
CA TRP A 170 -8.99 -12.09 -16.46
C TRP A 170 -9.71 -11.35 -17.59
N PRO A 171 -10.55 -10.34 -17.29
CA PRO A 171 -11.26 -9.60 -18.31
C PRO A 171 -10.40 -8.46 -18.89
N THR A 172 -10.31 -8.37 -20.21
CA THR A 172 -9.60 -7.29 -20.93
C THR A 172 -10.53 -6.43 -21.81
N SER A 173 -11.84 -6.60 -21.67
CA SER A 173 -12.80 -5.86 -22.50
C SER A 173 -12.89 -4.38 -22.11
N PRO A 174 -13.21 -3.47 -23.04
CA PRO A 174 -13.40 -2.05 -22.73
C PRO A 174 -14.47 -1.82 -21.65
N LEU A 175 -15.56 -2.61 -21.67
CA LEU A 175 -16.60 -2.55 -20.65
C LEU A 175 -16.06 -2.90 -19.26
N ALA A 176 -15.23 -3.94 -19.14
CA ALA A 176 -14.58 -4.27 -17.87
C ALA A 176 -13.67 -3.13 -17.39
N GLY A 177 -12.95 -2.47 -18.30
CA GLY A 177 -12.18 -1.27 -17.99
C GLY A 177 -13.03 -0.12 -17.44
N VAL A 178 -14.18 0.15 -18.05
CA VAL A 178 -15.13 1.16 -17.55
C VAL A 178 -15.64 0.79 -16.16
N VAL A 179 -16.00 -0.48 -15.94
CA VAL A 179 -16.42 -0.96 -14.61
C VAL A 179 -15.31 -0.77 -13.59
N ALA A 180 -14.07 -1.12 -13.91
CA ALA A 180 -12.93 -0.91 -13.03
C ALA A 180 -12.73 0.58 -12.70
N LEU A 181 -12.87 1.47 -13.68
CA LEU A 181 -12.79 2.92 -13.47
C LEU A 181 -13.89 3.43 -12.53
N LEU A 182 -15.13 2.96 -12.71
CA LEU A 182 -16.24 3.32 -11.81
C LEU A 182 -15.99 2.82 -10.38
N VAL A 183 -15.44 1.62 -10.21
CA VAL A 183 -15.05 1.09 -8.89
C VAL A 183 -13.97 1.98 -8.25
N LEU A 184 -12.95 2.38 -9.01
CA LEU A 184 -11.92 3.31 -8.53
C LEU A 184 -12.52 4.64 -8.08
N LEU A 185 -13.37 5.27 -8.90
CA LEU A 185 -14.01 6.54 -8.58
C LEU A 185 -14.91 6.43 -7.34
N ALA A 186 -15.71 5.37 -7.25
CA ALA A 186 -16.58 5.11 -6.11
C ALA A 186 -15.78 4.88 -4.82
N ALA A 187 -14.72 4.06 -4.88
CA ALA A 187 -13.83 3.82 -3.74
C ALA A 187 -13.12 5.10 -3.31
N THR A 188 -12.66 5.93 -4.27
CA THR A 188 -12.04 7.24 -3.98
C THR A 188 -13.00 8.16 -3.24
N ALA A 189 -14.24 8.28 -3.73
CA ALA A 189 -15.28 9.07 -3.08
C ALA A 189 -15.61 8.53 -1.68
N LEU A 190 -15.68 7.21 -1.52
CA LEU A 190 -15.91 6.57 -0.23
C LEU A 190 -14.74 6.83 0.75
N SER A 191 -13.49 6.72 0.31
CA SER A 191 -12.31 7.06 1.12
C SER A 191 -12.36 8.52 1.60
N LEU A 192 -12.79 9.46 0.76
CA LEU A 192 -12.98 10.86 1.16
C LEU A 192 -14.06 11.02 2.23
N VAL A 193 -15.19 10.33 2.08
CA VAL A 193 -16.30 10.37 3.06
C VAL A 193 -15.85 9.77 4.40
N LEU A 194 -15.17 8.63 4.37
CA LEU A 194 -14.71 7.95 5.57
C LEU A 194 -13.60 8.74 6.29
N ALA A 195 -12.65 9.31 5.56
CA ALA A 195 -11.60 10.15 6.15
C ALA A 195 -12.15 11.38 6.88
N ARG A 196 -13.18 12.03 6.31
CA ARG A 196 -13.86 13.16 6.96
C ARG A 196 -14.58 12.76 8.26
N ARG A 197 -15.13 11.54 8.31
CA ARG A 197 -15.82 11.01 9.51
C ARG A 197 -14.84 10.62 10.61
N SER A 198 -13.70 10.02 10.25
CA SER A 198 -12.65 9.66 11.22
C SER A 198 -12.05 10.90 11.88
N ALA A 199 -11.69 11.92 11.09
CA ALA A 199 -11.10 13.16 11.61
C ALA A 199 -12.04 13.88 12.61
N GLY A 200 -13.34 13.94 12.30
CA GLY A 200 -14.32 14.56 13.21
C GLY A 200 -14.54 13.81 14.52
N ARG A 201 -14.13 12.54 14.63
CA ARG A 201 -14.27 11.74 15.86
C ARG A 201 -13.07 11.89 16.79
N GLU A 202 -11.87 12.07 16.25
CA GLU A 202 -10.68 12.37 17.06
C GLU A 202 -10.73 13.76 17.68
N ASP A 203 -11.27 14.77 16.97
CA ASP A 203 -11.44 16.13 17.51
C ASP A 203 -12.48 16.21 18.66
N VAL A 204 -13.40 15.24 18.75
CA VAL A 204 -14.51 15.24 19.72
C VAL A 204 -14.18 14.46 21.01
N LEU A 205 -13.20 13.55 20.98
CA LEU A 205 -12.74 12.86 22.18
C LEU A 205 -11.77 13.79 22.92
N PRO A 206 -12.12 14.31 24.11
CA PRO A 206 -11.13 15.02 24.92
C PRO A 206 -10.00 14.03 25.21
N ALA A 207 -8.76 14.47 25.04
CA ALA A 207 -7.58 13.74 25.49
C ALA A 207 -7.86 13.25 26.91
N SER A 208 -8.10 11.93 27.04
CA SER A 208 -8.39 11.33 28.34
C SER A 208 -7.23 11.70 29.24
N SER A 209 -7.54 12.52 30.24
CA SER A 209 -6.70 12.96 31.34
C SER A 209 -5.64 11.92 31.69
N GLY A 210 -4.40 12.38 31.80
CA GLY A 210 -3.25 11.57 32.18
C GLY A 210 -3.59 10.60 33.31
N LEU A 211 -3.41 9.32 33.05
CA LEU A 211 -3.20 8.35 34.10
C LEU A 211 -1.87 8.72 34.76
N GLU A 212 -1.95 9.40 35.90
CA GLU A 212 -0.83 9.50 36.84
C GLU A 212 -0.25 8.09 37.08
N PRO A 213 1.08 7.93 37.15
CA PRO A 213 1.65 6.69 37.62
C PRO A 213 1.29 6.53 39.10
N SER A 214 0.31 5.68 39.39
CA SER A 214 0.08 5.17 40.74
C SER A 214 1.41 4.61 41.27
N ALA A 215 1.93 5.25 42.31
CA ALA A 215 3.13 4.86 43.03
C ALA A 215 3.10 3.34 43.33
N VAL A 216 3.99 2.61 42.67
CA VAL A 216 4.28 1.22 43.00
C VAL A 216 4.94 1.22 44.36
N GLY A 217 4.33 0.49 45.29
CA GLY A 217 4.71 0.41 46.69
C GLY A 217 6.18 0.11 46.92
N SER A 218 6.71 0.77 47.93
CA SER A 218 7.99 0.49 48.58
C SER A 218 8.14 -1.00 48.89
N VAL A 219 9.16 -1.63 48.31
CA VAL A 219 9.68 -2.92 48.74
C VAL A 219 10.44 -2.71 50.07
N PRO A 220 10.10 -3.41 51.17
CA PRO A 220 10.92 -3.37 52.38
C PRO A 220 12.22 -4.16 52.17
N GLN A 221 13.37 -3.55 52.47
CA GLN A 221 14.63 -4.27 52.64
C GLN A 221 14.59 -5.07 53.96
N PRO A 222 15.01 -6.34 53.98
CA PRO A 222 15.27 -7.06 55.23
C PRO A 222 16.61 -6.62 55.83
N ALA A 223 16.62 -6.59 57.17
CA ALA A 223 17.73 -6.25 58.04
C ALA A 223 18.91 -7.21 57.96
#